data_AF-A0A9W6N4Q3-F1
#
_entry.id   AF-A0A9W6N4Q3-F1
#
_cell.length_a   1.000
_cell.length_b   1.000
_cell.length_c   1.000
_cell.angle_alpha   90.00
_cell.angle_beta   90.00
_cell.angle_gamma   90.00
#
_symmetry.space_group_name_H-M   'P 1'
#
loop_
_entity.id
_entity.type
_entity.pdbx_description
1 polymer ?
#
loop_
_entity_poly.entity_id
_entity_poly.type
_entity_poly.pdbx_seq_one_letter_code
_entity_poly.pdbx_strand_id
1 'polypeptide(L)' 'MSLFDDDRPARPAADSAHQIGQPLDRLSVDELNARVAALRSEIARLEAAISAKSAHRDAAESVFRS' A
#
# COMPACT_ATOMS: atom_id res chain seq x y z
N MET A 1 -13.10 -41.14 3.35
CA MET A 1 -12.42 -40.78 4.60
C MET A 1 -10.93 -40.65 4.33
N SER A 2 -10.41 -39.42 4.33
CA SER A 2 -9.01 -39.14 4.68
C SER A 2 -9.07 -37.92 5.60
N LEU A 3 -8.71 -38.13 6.86
CA LEU A 3 -9.05 -37.30 8.02
C LEU A 3 -7.90 -36.36 8.45
N PHE A 4 -6.93 -36.05 7.58
CA PHE A 4 -5.70 -35.39 8.03
C PHE A 4 -5.12 -34.44 6.97
N ASP A 5 -5.66 -33.23 6.83
CA ASP A 5 -4.88 -32.04 6.40
C ASP A 5 -5.46 -30.72 6.95
N ASP A 6 -6.30 -30.76 7.98
CA ASP A 6 -7.02 -29.59 8.50
C ASP A 6 -6.38 -28.99 9.76
N ASP A 7 -5.05 -29.12 9.88
CA ASP A 7 -4.28 -28.64 11.05
C ASP A 7 -3.12 -27.73 10.61
N ARG A 8 -3.37 -26.92 9.58
CA ARG A 8 -2.50 -25.77 9.32
C ARG A 8 -2.91 -24.69 10.31
N PRO A 9 -2.03 -24.21 11.20
CA PRO A 9 -2.33 -23.01 11.97
C PRO A 9 -2.65 -21.94 10.94
N ALA A 10 -3.90 -21.45 10.95
CA ALA A 10 -4.28 -20.27 10.21
C ALA A 10 -3.25 -19.21 10.61
N ARG A 11 -2.31 -18.89 9.69
CA ARG A 11 -1.30 -17.85 9.93
C ARG A 11 -2.07 -16.69 10.52
N PRO A 12 -1.69 -16.19 11.72
CA PRO A 12 -2.41 -15.10 12.33
C PRO A 12 -2.48 -14.02 11.28
N ALA A 13 -3.70 -13.81 10.81
CA ALA A 13 -4.19 -12.68 10.07
C ALA A 13 -3.05 -11.79 9.58
N ALA A 14 -2.72 -11.89 8.30
CA ALA A 14 -2.21 -10.74 7.54
C ALA A 14 -3.28 -9.61 7.46
N ASP A 15 -4.14 -9.51 8.48
CA ASP A 15 -5.32 -8.68 8.61
C ASP A 15 -5.04 -7.64 9.67
N SER A 16 -4.27 -6.65 9.24
CA SER A 16 -4.65 -5.26 9.45
C SER A 16 -3.79 -4.47 8.48
N ALA A 17 -4.27 -4.35 7.25
CA ALA A 17 -3.78 -3.31 6.35
C ALA A 17 -3.69 -2.02 7.17
N HIS A 18 -2.49 -1.45 7.26
CA HIS A 18 -2.26 -0.26 8.06
C HIS A 18 -3.29 0.81 7.67
N GLN A 19 -4.03 1.32 8.66
CA GLN A 19 -5.01 2.39 8.46
C GLN A 19 -4.42 3.72 8.88
N ILE A 20 -4.58 4.74 8.04
CA ILE A 20 -4.15 6.11 8.34
C ILE A 20 -4.88 6.58 9.61
N GLY A 21 -4.11 7.09 10.57
CA GLY A 21 -4.66 7.59 11.84
C GLY A 21 -4.92 6.53 12.91
N GLN A 22 -4.51 5.28 12.70
CA GLN A 22 -4.62 4.27 13.77
C GLN A 22 -3.73 4.60 14.98
N PRO A 23 -4.15 4.23 16.21
CA PRO A 23 -3.33 4.39 17.41
C PRO A 23 -1.99 3.66 17.29
N LEU A 24 -0.93 4.26 17.82
CA LEU A 24 0.45 3.75 17.75
C LEU A 24 0.95 3.17 19.08
N ASP A 25 0.17 3.31 20.16
CA ASP A 25 0.60 3.05 21.54
C ASP A 25 0.98 1.58 21.81
N ARG A 26 0.55 0.66 20.93
CA ARG A 26 0.82 -0.77 21.02
C ARG A 26 1.89 -1.26 20.04
N LEU A 27 2.51 -0.36 19.28
CA LEU A 27 3.51 -0.70 18.27
C LEU A 27 4.91 -0.46 18.80
N SER A 28 5.80 -1.40 18.52
CA SER A 28 7.22 -1.25 18.71
C SER A 28 7.83 -0.27 17.70
N VAL A 29 9.03 0.22 18.00
CA VAL A 29 9.80 1.10 17.10
C VAL A 29 10.06 0.43 15.75
N ASP A 30 10.35 -0.87 15.74
CA ASP A 30 10.60 -1.61 14.51
C ASP A 30 9.35 -1.74 13.64
N GLU A 31 8.18 -1.98 14.26
CA GLU A 31 6.89 -1.99 13.55
C GLU A 31 6.54 -0.61 12.97
N LEU A 32 6.84 0.46 13.72
CA LEU A 32 6.68 1.84 13.22
C LEU A 32 7.60 2.11 12.03
N ASN A 33 8.87 1.68 12.08
CA ASN A 33 9.81 1.82 10.97
C ASN A 33 9.36 1.04 9.74
N ALA A 34 8.93 -0.22 9.91
CA ALA A 34 8.42 -1.04 8.81
C ALA A 34 7.20 -0.39 8.14
N ARG A 35 6.30 0.17 8.95
CA ARG A 35 5.12 0.90 8.45
C ARG A 35 5.49 2.18 7.70
N VAL A 36 6.42 2.97 8.25
CA VAL A 36 6.92 4.19 7.57
C VAL A 36 7.52 3.83 6.21
N ALA A 37 8.30 2.76 6.13
CA ALA A 37 8.88 2.30 4.87
C ALA A 37 7.79 1.93 3.85
N ALA A 38 6.77 1.17 4.27
CA ALA A 38 5.65 0.80 3.41
C ALA A 38 4.87 2.03 2.90
N LEU A 39 4.56 2.99 3.78
CA LEU A 39 3.88 4.23 3.42
C LEU A 39 4.69 5.08 2.44
N ARG A 40 6.02 5.19 2.63
CA ARG A 40 6.90 5.92 1.70
C ARG A 40 6.91 5.28 0.31
N SER A 41 6.92 3.96 0.25
CA SER A 41 6.82 3.24 -1.03
C SER A 41 5.48 3.54 -1.72
N GLU A 42 4.39 3.58 -0.97
CA GLU A 42 3.07 3.90 -1.53
C GLU A 42 2.98 5.36 -1.99
N ILE A 43 3.56 6.31 -1.25
CA ILE A 43 3.67 7.72 -1.67
C ILE A 43 4.39 7.82 -3.01
N ALA A 44 5.56 7.18 -3.14
CA ALA A 44 6.33 7.20 -4.39
C ALA A 44 5.54 6.61 -5.58
N ARG A 45 4.78 5.54 -5.34
CA ARG A 45 3.89 4.96 -6.35
C ARG A 45 2.80 5.94 -6.79
N LEU A 46 2.17 6.62 -5.84
CA LEU A 46 1.12 7.61 -6.12
C LEU A 46 1.68 8.81 -6.87
N GLU A 47 2.85 9.32 -6.48
CA GLU A 47 3.54 10.41 -7.17
C GLU A 47 3.88 10.04 -8.63
N ALA A 48 4.37 8.83 -8.86
CA ALA A 48 4.62 8.31 -10.21
C ALA A 48 3.33 8.23 -11.05
N ALA A 49 2.23 7.75 -10.45
CA ALA A 49 0.94 7.69 -11.12
C ALA A 49 0.36 9.08 -11.44
N ILE A 50 0.54 10.06 -10.54
CA ILE A 50 0.18 11.46 -10.76
C ILE A 50 1.00 12.01 -11.92
N SER A 51 2.32 11.85 -11.91
CA SER A 51 3.20 12.33 -12.97
C SER A 51 2.81 11.76 -14.34
N ALA A 52 2.57 10.46 -14.42
CA ALA A 52 2.12 9.81 -15.65
C ALA A 52 0.78 10.38 -16.14
N LYS A 53 -0.21 10.54 -15.25
CA LYS A 53 -1.53 11.09 -15.59
C LYS A 53 -1.47 12.55 -16.02
N SER A 54 -0.64 13.37 -15.38
CA SER A 54 -0.44 14.77 -15.75
C SER A 54 0.23 14.90 -17.12
N ALA A 55 1.27 14.10 -17.39
CA ALA A 55 1.92 14.09 -18.71
C ALA A 55 0.94 13.71 -19.84
N HIS A 56 0.04 12.75 -19.59
CA HIS A 56 -1.02 12.40 -20.53
C HIS A 56 -2.01 13.55 -20.75
N ARG A 57 -2.37 14.29 -19.69
CA ARG A 57 -3.27 15.44 -19.79
C ARG A 57 -2.62 16.57 -20.61
N ASP A 58 -1.37 16.91 -20.32
CA ASP A 58 -0.65 18.00 -21.00
C ASP A 58 -0.45 17.70 -22.49
N ALA A 59 -0.12 16.45 -22.83
CA ALA A 59 -0.02 16.01 -24.21
C ALA A 59 -1.37 16.10 -24.95
N ALA A 60 -2.48 15.77 -24.30
CA ALA A 60 -3.81 15.92 -24.88
C ALA A 60 -4.19 17.39 -25.06
N GLU A 61 -3.99 18.24 -24.04
CA GLU A 61 -4.28 19.68 -24.13
C GLU A 61 -3.46 20.38 -25.24
N SER A 62 -2.22 19.94 -25.49
CA SER A 62 -1.40 20.45 -26.61
C SER A 62 -1.94 20.11 -27.99
N VAL A 63 -2.61 18.96 -28.16
CA VAL A 63 -3.20 18.54 -29.44
C VAL A 63 -4.53 19.23 -29.71
N PHE A 64 -5.28 19.60 -28.67
CA PHE A 64 -6.54 20.35 -28.82
C PHE A 64 -6.35 21.87 -29.01
N ARG A 65 -5.14 22.41 -28.81
CA ARG A 65 -4.85 23.85 -28.95
C ARG A 65 -4.07 24.20 -30.23
N SER A 66 -3.74 23.20 -31.05
CA SER A 66 -3.19 23.35 -32.42
C SER A 66 -4.29 23.46 -33.47
#